data_AF-A0A7C7YTG8-F1
#
_entry.id   AF-A0A7C7YTG8-F1
#
_cell.length_a   1.000
_cell.length_b   1.000
_cell.length_c   1.000
_cell.angle_alpha   90.00
_cell.angle_beta   90.00
_cell.angle_gamma   90.00
#
_symmetry.space_group_name_H-M   'P 1'
#
loop_
_entity.id
_entity.type
_entity.pdbx_description
1 polymer ?
#
loop_
_entity_poly.entity_id
_entity_poly.type
_entity_poly.pdbx_seq_one_letter_code
_entity_poly.pdbx_strand_id
1 'polypeptide(L)'
;MAYKQDQGRLARMAAFWALAVLIFYGCVSLRGELAGRFAESMGSAIWTDGRIPILGVVVTPALLIAAIVFGGAVLLLYRWTESPKIADALIETESELRKVTWPTLNEAMGSSVVVIVTVLVLMSILAGADFVLGWWAEKVLTGGAA
;
A
#
# COMPACT_ATOMS: atom_id res chain seq x y z
N MET A 1 0.85 -9.99 34.19
CA MET A 1 1.03 -11.37 33.71
C MET A 1 2.03 -11.31 32.57
N ALA A 2 3.20 -11.94 32.70
CA ALA A 2 4.23 -11.87 31.69
C ALA A 2 3.91 -12.85 30.55
N TYR A 3 3.71 -12.33 29.35
CA TYR A 3 3.40 -13.12 28.16
C TYR A 3 4.65 -13.89 27.70
N LYS A 4 4.50 -15.14 27.22
CA LYS A 4 5.64 -15.91 26.68
C LYS A 4 6.18 -15.17 25.45
N GLN A 5 7.48 -14.87 25.44
CA GLN A 5 8.13 -14.00 24.45
C GLN A 5 8.01 -14.46 22.98
N ASP A 6 7.59 -15.70 22.73
CA ASP A 6 7.52 -16.28 21.39
C ASP A 6 6.12 -16.24 20.76
N GLN A 7 5.10 -15.81 21.51
CA GLN A 7 3.73 -15.75 20.98
C GLN A 7 3.44 -14.34 20.41
N GLY A 8 2.84 -14.27 19.22
CA GLY A 8 2.39 -12.99 18.64
C GLY A 8 3.51 -12.10 18.07
N ARG A 9 4.77 -12.59 17.99
CA ARG A 9 5.91 -11.75 17.60
C ARG A 9 5.79 -11.25 16.18
N LEU A 10 5.41 -12.14 15.25
CA LEU A 10 5.33 -11.79 13.82
C LEU A 10 4.16 -10.86 13.56
N ALA A 11 2.98 -11.15 14.13
CA ALA A 11 1.81 -10.29 13.96
C ALA A 11 2.04 -8.88 14.53
N ARG A 12 2.66 -8.76 15.72
CA ARG A 12 2.95 -7.47 16.36
C ARG A 12 3.98 -6.65 15.60
N MET A 13 5.08 -7.29 15.16
CA MET A 13 6.07 -6.61 14.33
C MET A 13 5.47 -6.16 12.99
N ALA A 14 4.69 -7.03 12.33
CA ALA A 14 4.05 -6.70 11.06
C ALA A 14 3.06 -5.53 11.19
N ALA A 15 2.20 -5.54 12.21
CA ALA A 15 1.24 -4.46 12.44
C ALA A 15 1.94 -3.13 12.77
N PHE A 16 2.98 -3.17 13.61
CA PHE A 16 3.77 -1.98 13.94
C PHE A 16 4.43 -1.39 12.69
N TRP A 17 5.14 -2.22 11.90
CA TRP A 17 5.81 -1.76 10.69
C TRP A 17 4.84 -1.28 9.62
N ALA A 18 3.70 -1.95 9.41
CA ALA A 18 2.68 -1.52 8.46
C ALA A 18 2.14 -0.12 8.81
N LEU A 19 1.79 0.10 10.08
CA LEU A 19 1.31 1.41 10.55
C LEU A 19 2.42 2.46 10.55
N ALA A 20 3.65 2.10 10.91
CA ALA A 20 4.79 3.01 10.87
C ALA A 20 5.11 3.51 9.46
N VAL A 21 5.04 2.63 8.45
CA VAL A 21 5.20 3.01 7.03
C VAL A 21 4.09 3.95 6.58
N LEU A 22 2.84 3.71 7.00
CA LEU A 22 1.71 4.58 6.70
C LEU A 22 1.90 5.97 7.32
N ILE A 23 2.34 6.03 8.59
CA ILE A 23 2.65 7.30 9.26
C ILE A 23 3.81 8.01 8.57
N PHE A 24 4.86 7.29 8.17
CA PHE A 24 5.98 7.87 7.43
C PHE A 24 5.50 8.52 6.13
N TYR A 25 4.68 7.81 5.36
CA TYR A 25 4.06 8.35 4.14
C TYR A 25 3.19 9.59 4.45
N GLY A 26 2.40 9.54 5.52
CA GLY A 26 1.61 10.67 6.01
C GLY A 26 2.47 11.89 6.35
N CYS A 27 3.62 11.71 7.00
CA CYS A 27 4.56 12.79 7.33
C CYS A 27 5.26 13.35 6.08
N VAL A 28 5.57 12.52 5.09
CA VAL A 28 6.12 12.98 3.80
C VAL A 28 5.09 13.82 3.04
N SER A 29 3.84 13.37 3.01
CA SER A 29 2.71 14.12 2.42
C SER A 29 2.46 15.44 3.17
N LEU A 30 2.45 15.41 4.51
CA LEU A 30 2.30 16.59 5.36
C LEU A 30 3.40 17.62 5.11
N ARG A 31 4.66 17.19 4.98
CA ARG A 31 5.78 18.07 4.60
C ARG A 31 5.54 18.72 3.24
N GLY A 32 5.04 17.95 2.27
CA GLY A 32 4.70 18.46 0.93
C GLY A 32 3.64 19.55 0.97
N GLU A 33 2.54 19.32 1.70
CA GLU A 33 1.45 20.29 1.85
C GLU A 33 1.86 21.54 2.66
N LEU A 34 2.62 21.38 3.76
CA LEU A 34 3.09 22.51 4.55
C LEU A 34 4.07 23.39 3.75
N ALA A 35 4.99 22.78 3.02
CA ALA A 35 5.95 23.51 2.19
C ALA A 35 5.26 24.19 0.99
N GLY A 36 4.23 23.57 0.41
CA GLY A 36 3.48 24.13 -0.72
C GLY A 36 2.51 25.25 -0.32
N ARG A 37 1.74 25.07 0.76
CA ARG A 37 0.71 26.03 1.18
C ARG A 37 1.26 27.21 1.99
N PHE A 38 2.36 27.01 2.71
CA PHE A 38 3.01 28.03 3.53
C PHE A 38 4.43 28.31 3.03
N ALA A 39 4.58 28.54 1.72
CA ALA A 39 5.87 28.74 1.07
C ALA A 39 6.68 29.91 1.67
N GLU A 40 6.02 31.01 2.06
CA GLU A 40 6.71 32.21 2.56
C GLU A 40 7.16 32.10 4.04
N SER A 41 6.39 31.41 4.90
CA SER A 41 6.70 31.31 6.34
C SER A 41 7.33 29.97 6.74
N MET A 42 6.97 28.89 6.06
CA MET A 42 7.43 27.53 6.34
C MET A 42 8.22 26.91 5.20
N GLY A 43 8.37 27.56 4.05
CA GLY A 43 9.24 27.12 2.95
C GLY A 43 10.63 27.77 2.95
N SER A 44 10.82 28.82 3.76
CA SER A 44 12.10 29.53 3.86
C SER A 44 13.18 28.67 4.53
N ALA A 45 14.38 28.70 3.97
CA ALA A 45 15.53 28.04 4.53
C ALA A 45 15.94 28.75 5.83
N ILE A 46 15.92 28.03 6.96
CA ILE A 46 16.38 28.58 8.26
C ILE A 46 17.89 28.90 8.21
N TRP A 47 18.61 28.23 7.31
CA TRP A 47 20.05 28.35 7.14
C TRP A 47 20.40 28.63 5.68
N THR A 48 21.08 29.75 5.45
CA THR A 48 21.44 30.34 4.15
C THR A 48 22.43 29.51 3.32
N ASP A 49 22.99 28.43 3.86
CA ASP A 49 23.91 27.52 3.16
C ASP A 49 23.62 26.03 3.49
N GLY A 50 22.38 25.73 3.90
CA GLY A 50 21.98 24.44 4.48
C GLY A 50 21.53 23.37 3.47
N ARG A 51 22.31 23.13 2.41
CA ARG A 51 22.13 21.90 1.61
C ARG A 51 22.85 20.76 2.32
N ILE A 52 22.10 19.80 2.85
CA ILE A 52 22.67 18.56 3.38
C ILE A 52 23.13 17.73 2.16
N PRO A 53 24.44 17.51 1.93
CA PRO A 53 24.96 16.98 0.67
C PRO A 53 24.58 15.51 0.40
N ILE A 54 23.98 14.81 1.37
CA ILE A 54 23.60 13.39 1.25
C ILE A 54 22.11 13.21 0.90
N LEU A 55 21.25 14.20 1.18
CA LEU A 55 19.80 14.11 0.99
C LEU A 55 19.20 15.21 0.10
N GLY A 56 19.92 16.29 -0.22
CA GLY A 56 19.46 17.33 -1.15
C GLY A 56 18.21 18.11 -0.69
N VAL A 57 17.76 17.92 0.56
CA VAL A 57 16.59 18.58 1.13
C VAL A 57 17.05 19.80 1.93
N VAL A 58 16.39 20.94 1.68
CA VAL A 58 16.58 22.18 2.46
C VAL A 58 16.05 21.95 3.88
N VAL A 59 16.79 22.39 4.89
CA VAL A 59 16.32 22.35 6.29
C VAL A 59 15.25 23.42 6.47
N THR A 60 14.03 22.99 6.26
CA THR A 60 12.83 23.81 6.25
C THR A 60 12.08 23.62 7.58
N PRO A 61 11.43 24.64 8.17
CA PRO A 61 10.62 24.49 9.38
C PRO A 61 9.55 23.39 9.25
N ALA A 62 9.00 23.21 8.05
CA ALA A 62 8.09 22.12 7.71
C ALA A 62 8.69 20.71 7.93
N LEU A 63 10.00 20.52 7.72
CA LEU A 63 10.68 19.25 7.98
C LEU A 63 10.80 18.96 9.47
N LEU A 64 11.13 19.97 10.28
CA LEU A 64 11.20 19.83 11.74
C LEU A 64 9.83 19.49 12.33
N ILE A 65 8.77 20.19 11.90
CA ILE A 65 7.40 19.89 12.33
C ILE A 65 7.02 18.47 11.92
N ALA A 66 7.25 18.08 10.67
CA ALA A 66 6.96 16.73 10.21
C ALA A 66 7.74 15.66 10.99
N ALA A 67 9.00 15.91 11.36
CA ALA A 67 9.82 15.00 12.14
C ALA A 67 9.34 14.87 13.59
N ILE A 68 8.93 15.97 14.23
CA ILE A 68 8.34 15.95 15.58
C ILE A 68 7.01 15.19 15.57
N VAL A 69 6.15 15.46 14.58
CA VAL A 69 4.88 14.76 14.40
C VAL A 69 5.12 13.27 14.15
N PHE A 70 6.10 12.92 13.32
CA PHE A 70 6.50 11.53 13.09
C PHE A 70 6.94 10.84 14.38
N GLY A 71 7.84 11.45 15.15
CA GLY A 71 8.32 10.91 16.42
C GLY A 71 7.19 10.72 17.43
N GLY A 72 6.31 11.72 17.60
CA GLY A 72 5.15 11.64 18.48
C GLY A 72 4.15 10.56 18.05
N ALA A 73 3.90 10.45 16.75
CA ALA A 73 2.98 9.47 16.19
C ALA A 73 3.50 8.03 16.31
N VAL A 74 4.82 7.81 16.14
CA VAL A 74 5.45 6.50 16.34
C VAL A 74 5.42 6.09 17.82
N LEU A 75 5.64 7.03 18.75
CA LEU A 75 5.52 6.76 20.19
C LEU A 75 4.08 6.42 20.58
N LEU A 76 3.10 7.14 20.04
CA LEU A 76 1.68 6.83 20.24
C LEU A 76 1.33 5.45 19.68
N LEU A 77 1.82 5.10 18.49
CA LEU A 77 1.67 3.76 17.93
C LEU A 77 2.24 2.69 18.85
N TYR A 78 3.47 2.89 19.33
CA TYR A 78 4.11 1.93 20.23
C TYR A 78 3.25 1.70 21.49
N ARG A 79 2.77 2.76 22.12
CA ARG A 79 1.87 2.65 23.29
C ARG A 79 0.53 2.00 22.96
N TRP A 80 0.00 2.23 21.75
CA TRP A 80 -1.28 1.68 21.34
C TRP A 80 -1.16 0.19 21.05
N THR A 81 -0.15 -0.25 20.29
CA THR A 81 0.11 -1.67 19.99
C THR A 81 0.47 -2.48 21.24
N GLU A 82 1.09 -1.85 22.26
CA GLU A 82 1.38 -2.49 23.55
C GLU A 82 0.16 -2.60 24.48
N SER A 83 -0.98 -2.04 24.11
CA SER A 83 -2.21 -2.19 24.90
C SER A 83 -2.65 -3.67 24.94
N PRO A 84 -3.05 -4.20 26.11
CA PRO A 84 -3.31 -5.64 26.28
C PRO A 84 -4.38 -6.17 25.32
N LYS A 85 -5.46 -5.40 25.11
CA LYS A 85 -6.55 -5.77 24.19
C LYS A 85 -6.07 -5.99 22.75
N ILE A 86 -5.15 -5.14 22.28
CA ILE A 86 -4.65 -5.20 20.91
C ILE A 86 -3.63 -6.34 20.81
N ALA A 87 -2.75 -6.47 21.79
CA ALA A 87 -1.80 -7.58 21.84
C ALA A 87 -2.52 -8.93 21.79
N ASP A 88 -3.54 -9.13 22.63
CA ASP A 88 -4.32 -10.37 22.69
C ASP A 88 -5.01 -10.69 21.35
N ALA A 89 -5.58 -9.68 20.67
CA ALA A 89 -6.18 -9.86 19.34
C ALA A 89 -5.13 -10.22 18.26
N LEU A 90 -3.94 -9.63 18.31
CA LEU A 90 -2.84 -9.93 17.38
C LEU A 90 -2.27 -11.35 17.60
N ILE A 91 -2.24 -11.79 18.85
CA ILE A 91 -1.86 -13.15 19.23
C ILE A 91 -2.88 -14.16 18.68
N GLU A 92 -4.17 -13.89 18.89
CA GLU A 92 -5.25 -14.77 18.46
C GLU A 92 -5.24 -14.90 16.93
N THR A 93 -5.13 -13.79 16.21
CA THR A 93 -5.00 -13.79 14.75
C THR A 93 -3.75 -14.53 14.26
N GLU A 94 -2.60 -14.40 14.92
CA GLU A 94 -1.41 -15.21 14.57
C GLU A 94 -1.68 -16.71 14.75
N SER A 95 -2.38 -17.07 15.83
CA SER A 95 -2.75 -18.47 16.10
C SER A 95 -3.72 -19.03 15.06
N GLU A 96 -4.66 -18.23 14.55
CA GLU A 96 -5.57 -18.61 13.47
C GLU A 96 -4.85 -18.68 12.12
N LEU A 97 -3.94 -17.74 11.82
CA LEU A 97 -3.13 -17.77 10.61
C LEU A 97 -2.24 -19.01 10.53
N ARG A 98 -1.78 -19.54 11.67
CA ARG A 98 -1.03 -20.82 11.71
C ARG A 98 -1.88 -22.04 11.35
N LYS A 99 -3.21 -21.95 11.43
CA LYS A 99 -4.12 -23.02 11.01
C LYS A 99 -4.39 -23.00 9.51
N VAL A 100 -4.10 -21.87 8.84
CA VAL A 100 -4.27 -21.73 7.40
C VAL A 100 -3.18 -22.51 6.68
N THR A 101 -3.60 -23.52 5.91
CA THR A 101 -2.70 -24.26 5.02
C THR A 101 -2.50 -23.44 3.75
N TRP A 102 -1.34 -22.78 3.64
CA TRP A 102 -1.00 -22.05 2.41
C TRP A 102 -0.76 -23.03 1.27
N PRO A 103 -1.35 -22.80 0.08
CA PRO A 103 -1.14 -23.65 -1.08
C PRO A 103 0.34 -23.63 -1.47
N THR A 104 0.83 -24.76 -1.96
CA THR A 104 2.18 -24.81 -2.53
C THR A 104 2.22 -23.98 -3.83
N LEU A 105 3.41 -23.51 -4.23
CA LEU A 105 3.56 -22.71 -5.46
C LEU A 105 2.98 -23.43 -6.68
N ASN A 106 3.11 -24.75 -6.74
CA ASN A 106 2.58 -25.56 -7.83
C ASN A 106 1.03 -25.58 -7.85
N GLU A 107 0.37 -25.66 -6.70
CA GLU A 107 -1.10 -25.59 -6.61
C GLU A 107 -1.62 -24.19 -6.95
N ALA A 108 -0.92 -23.15 -6.48
CA ALA A 108 -1.25 -21.76 -6.79
C ALA A 108 -1.12 -21.47 -8.30
N MET A 109 -0.06 -21.99 -8.94
CA MET A 109 0.09 -21.90 -10.40
C MET A 109 -0.98 -22.71 -11.14
N GLY A 110 -1.26 -23.95 -10.70
CA GLY A 110 -2.27 -24.80 -11.32
C GLY A 110 -3.66 -24.14 -11.33
N SER A 111 -4.09 -23.60 -10.20
CA SER A 111 -5.36 -22.87 -10.08
C SER A 111 -5.38 -21.58 -10.91
N SER A 112 -4.28 -20.82 -10.96
CA SER A 112 -4.20 -19.60 -11.76
C SER A 112 -4.23 -19.87 -13.28
N VAL A 113 -3.58 -20.94 -13.74
CA VAL A 113 -3.55 -21.32 -15.17
C VAL A 113 -4.94 -21.63 -15.68
N VAL A 114 -5.76 -22.33 -14.89
CA VAL A 114 -7.16 -22.61 -15.28
C VAL A 114 -7.92 -21.31 -15.50
N VAL A 115 -7.79 -20.33 -14.59
CA VAL A 115 -8.44 -19.02 -14.72
C VAL A 115 -7.94 -18.26 -15.96
N ILE A 116 -6.64 -18.30 -16.25
CA ILE A 116 -6.08 -17.66 -17.44
C ILE A 116 -6.68 -18.28 -18.71
N VAL A 117 -6.78 -19.61 -18.77
CA VAL A 117 -7.37 -20.30 -19.93
C VAL A 117 -8.84 -19.97 -20.09
N THR A 118 -9.63 -19.96 -19.01
CA THR A 118 -11.06 -19.62 -19.11
C THR A 118 -11.26 -18.17 -19.57
N VAL A 119 -10.46 -17.23 -19.06
CA VAL A 119 -10.49 -15.83 -19.50
C VAL A 119 -10.11 -15.71 -20.98
N LEU A 120 -9.10 -16.41 -21.46
CA LEU A 120 -8.70 -16.40 -22.86
C LEU A 120 -9.79 -16.98 -23.78
N VAL A 121 -10.47 -18.05 -23.38
CA VAL A 121 -11.59 -18.62 -24.14
C VAL A 121 -12.74 -17.62 -24.23
N LEU A 122 -13.10 -16.97 -23.11
CA LEU A 122 -14.14 -15.93 -23.09
C LEU A 122 -13.76 -14.74 -23.97
N MET A 123 -12.52 -14.26 -23.88
CA MET A 123 -12.01 -13.19 -24.73
C MET A 123 -12.06 -13.56 -26.22
N SER A 124 -11.71 -14.80 -26.56
CA SER A 124 -11.77 -15.29 -27.94
C SER A 124 -13.20 -15.33 -28.49
N ILE A 125 -14.17 -15.79 -27.69
CA ILE A 125 -15.58 -15.79 -28.06
C ILE A 125 -16.11 -14.37 -28.24
N LEU A 126 -15.77 -13.45 -27.33
CA LEU A 126 -16.18 -12.06 -27.41
C LEU A 126 -15.61 -11.39 -28.67
N ALA A 127 -14.30 -11.52 -28.89
CA ALA A 127 -13.65 -10.99 -30.09
C ALA A 127 -14.22 -11.57 -31.39
N GLY A 128 -14.55 -12.86 -31.38
CA GLY A 128 -15.24 -13.51 -32.50
C GLY A 128 -16.62 -12.94 -32.75
N ALA A 129 -17.42 -12.73 -31.69
CA ALA A 129 -18.74 -12.12 -31.79
C ALA A 129 -18.64 -10.67 -32.30
N ASP A 130 -17.72 -9.87 -31.76
CA ASP A 130 -17.49 -8.49 -32.20
C ASP A 130 -17.08 -8.42 -33.67
N PHE A 131 -16.22 -9.33 -34.14
CA PHE A 131 -15.80 -9.40 -35.54
C PHE A 131 -16.96 -9.78 -36.48
N VAL A 132 -17.74 -10.80 -36.11
CA VAL A 132 -18.88 -11.26 -36.91
C VAL A 132 -19.98 -10.21 -36.96
N LEU A 133 -20.31 -9.62 -35.81
CA LEU A 133 -21.31 -8.55 -35.72
C LEU A 133 -20.85 -7.30 -36.46
N GLY A 134 -19.57 -6.93 -36.36
CA GLY A 134 -18.98 -5.81 -37.09
C GLY A 134 -19.08 -6.01 -38.60
N TRP A 135 -18.64 -7.17 -39.10
CA TRP A 135 -18.74 -7.51 -40.53
C TRP A 135 -20.19 -7.52 -41.03
N TRP A 136 -21.11 -8.08 -40.23
CA TRP A 136 -22.53 -8.14 -40.60
C TRP A 136 -23.17 -6.76 -40.60
N ALA A 137 -22.88 -5.94 -39.58
CA ALA A 137 -23.36 -4.57 -39.47
C ALA A 137 -22.84 -3.70 -40.61
N GLU A 138 -21.56 -3.82 -40.98
CA GLU A 138 -20.98 -3.11 -42.12
C GLU A 138 -21.70 -3.48 -43.40
N LYS A 139 -21.88 -4.78 -43.69
CA LYS A 139 -22.56 -5.26 -44.90
C LYS A 139 -24.02 -4.81 -44.99
N VAL A 140 -24.72 -4.77 -43.85
CA VAL A 140 -26.12 -4.30 -43.77
C VAL A 140 -26.23 -2.79 -43.92
N LEU A 141 -25.37 -2.01 -43.26
CA LEU A 141 -25.45 -0.54 -43.25
C LEU A 141 -24.89 0.10 -44.52
N THR A 142 -23.84 -0.45 -45.12
CA THR A 142 -23.30 0.03 -46.41
C THR A 142 -23.99 -0.61 -47.61
N GLY A 143 -24.92 -1.55 -47.41
CA GLY A 143 -25.67 -2.19 -48.49
C GLY A 143 -24.80 -2.95 -49.50
N GLY A 144 -23.58 -3.33 -49.13
CA GLY A 144 -22.59 -3.92 -50.03
C GLY A 144 -21.81 -2.91 -50.89
N ALA A 145 -21.82 -1.62 -50.56
CA ALA A 145 -20.98 -0.61 -51.18
C ALA A 145 -19.70 -0.37 -50.35
N ALA A 146 -18.80 -1.35 -50.39
CA ALA A 146 -17.36 -1.17 -50.26
C ALA A 146 -16.69 -2.07 -51.30
#